data_AF-Q5EKS1-F1
#
_entry.id   AF-Q5EKS1-F1
#
_cell.length_a   1.000
_cell.length_b   1.000
_cell.length_c   1.000
_cell.angle_alpha   90.00
_cell.angle_beta   90.00
_cell.angle_gamma   90.00
#
_symmetry.space_group_name_H-M   'P 1'
#
loop_
_entity.id
_entity.type
_entity.pdbx_description
1 polymer ?
#
loop_
_entity_poly.entity_id
_entity_poly.type
_entity_poly.pdbx_seq_one_letter_code
_entity_poly.pdbx_strand_id
1 'polypeptide(L)'
;IRNPKKMETTRLELNRLIENNNNKVIHEKDISQLSYLQAVIKETFWLHPSVSSLIPHQAICDVEVGGFVVPKDAQILCNVRATGRDPKVWSDPKKFMPKRLLGLRSTIEAKLLSL
;
A
#
# COMPACT_ATOMS: atom_id res chain seq x y z
N ILE A 1 14.88 13.92 -8.11
CA ILE A 1 14.67 12.67 -7.31
C ILE A 1 14.75 13.02 -5.83
N ARG A 2 13.73 12.73 -5.01
CA ARG A 2 13.66 13.16 -3.60
C ARG A 2 14.35 12.21 -2.60
N ASN A 3 14.60 10.95 -2.96
CA ASN A 3 15.15 9.93 -2.07
C ASN A 3 16.25 9.08 -2.76
N PRO A 4 17.44 9.63 -3.03
CA PRO A 4 18.48 8.94 -3.80
C PRO A 4 18.97 7.64 -3.13
N LYS A 5 19.17 7.64 -1.80
CA LYS A 5 19.61 6.44 -1.05
C LYS A 5 18.65 5.25 -1.18
N LYS A 6 17.34 5.51 -1.27
CA LYS A 6 16.32 4.46 -1.42
C LYS A 6 16.33 3.91 -2.84
N MET A 7 16.46 4.79 -3.83
CA MET A 7 16.64 4.40 -5.22
C MET A 7 17.89 3.52 -5.41
N GLU A 8 18.99 3.88 -4.78
CA GLU A 8 20.22 3.08 -4.79
C GLU A 8 20.00 1.69 -4.18
N THR A 9 19.32 1.62 -3.03
CA THR A 9 18.95 0.34 -2.40
C THR A 9 18.12 -0.54 -3.34
N THR A 10 17.13 0.04 -4.03
CA THR A 10 16.32 -0.69 -5.02
C THR A 10 17.14 -1.15 -6.22
N ARG A 11 18.06 -0.31 -6.72
CA ARG A 11 18.97 -0.69 -7.82
C ARG A 11 19.89 -1.84 -7.44
N LEU A 12 20.41 -1.84 -6.22
CA LEU A 12 21.24 -2.93 -5.70
C LEU A 12 20.45 -4.25 -5.61
N GLU A 13 19.19 -4.20 -5.14
CA GLU A 13 18.32 -5.39 -5.13
C GLU A 13 18.10 -5.93 -6.55
N LEU A 14 17.82 -5.04 -7.51
CA LEU A 14 17.60 -5.41 -8.91
C LEU A 14 18.84 -6.01 -9.56
N ASN A 15 20.01 -5.37 -9.38
CA ASN A 15 21.27 -5.85 -9.96
C ASN A 15 21.63 -7.24 -9.45
N ARG A 16 21.45 -7.50 -8.15
CA ARG A 16 21.67 -8.82 -7.56
C ARG A 16 20.77 -9.88 -8.18
N LEU A 17 19.51 -9.56 -8.44
CA LEU A 17 18.60 -10.49 -9.12
C LEU A 17 19.04 -10.79 -10.55
N ILE A 18 19.50 -9.77 -11.29
CA ILE A 18 20.00 -9.93 -12.67
C ILE A 18 21.24 -10.82 -12.69
N GLU A 19 22.19 -10.57 -11.78
CA GLU A 19 23.41 -11.38 -11.62
C GLU A 19 23.05 -12.85 -11.32
N ASN A 20 22.14 -13.08 -10.37
CA ASN A 20 21.68 -14.43 -10.01
C ASN A 20 20.95 -15.15 -11.17
N ASN A 21 20.36 -14.40 -12.10
CA ASN A 21 19.66 -14.95 -13.27
C ASN A 21 20.56 -15.04 -14.52
N ASN A 22 21.89 -15.02 -14.35
CA ASN A 22 22.86 -15.07 -15.44
C ASN A 22 22.64 -13.97 -16.51
N ASN A 23 22.32 -12.74 -16.08
CA ASN A 23 22.05 -11.59 -16.95
C ASN A 23 20.89 -11.80 -17.94
N LYS A 24 19.96 -12.70 -17.62
CA LYS A 24 18.72 -12.88 -18.40
C LYS A 24 17.69 -11.81 -18.08
N VAL A 25 16.72 -11.65 -18.98
CA VAL A 25 15.58 -10.74 -18.83
C VAL A 25 14.76 -11.13 -17.60
N ILE A 26 14.34 -10.12 -16.83
CA ILE A 26 13.47 -10.28 -15.66
C ILE A 26 12.04 -10.51 -16.15
N HIS A 27 11.38 -11.54 -15.60
CA HIS A 27 9.97 -11.82 -15.85
C HIS A 27 9.12 -11.55 -14.60
N GLU A 28 7.80 -11.52 -14.76
CA GLU A 28 6.84 -11.22 -13.68
C GLU A 28 7.00 -12.16 -12.47
N LYS A 29 7.30 -13.43 -12.71
CA LYS A 29 7.57 -14.42 -11.64
C LYS A 29 8.70 -14.02 -10.70
N ASP A 30 9.67 -13.24 -11.20
CA ASP A 30 10.85 -12.83 -10.44
C ASP A 30 10.54 -11.64 -9.50
N ILE A 31 9.40 -10.95 -9.69
CA ILE A 31 8.93 -9.85 -8.82
C ILE A 31 8.81 -10.32 -7.37
N SER A 32 8.49 -11.60 -7.15
CA SER A 32 8.41 -12.21 -5.82
C SER A 32 9.72 -12.10 -5.01
N GLN A 33 10.86 -12.00 -5.68
CA GLN A 33 12.19 -11.87 -5.07
C GLN A 33 12.59 -10.42 -4.77
N LEU A 34 11.88 -9.44 -5.37
CA LEU A 34 12.16 -8.01 -5.25
C LEU A 34 11.36 -7.36 -4.12
N SER A 35 11.61 -7.81 -2.89
CA SER A 35 10.86 -7.40 -1.70
C SER A 35 10.91 -5.88 -1.42
N TYR A 36 12.06 -5.25 -1.64
CA TYR A 36 12.25 -3.82 -1.42
C TYR A 36 11.61 -3.00 -2.53
N LEU A 37 11.71 -3.43 -3.79
CA LEU A 37 10.97 -2.82 -4.89
C LEU A 37 9.46 -2.86 -4.64
N GLN A 38 8.91 -4.00 -4.22
CA GLN A 38 7.49 -4.10 -3.87
C GLN A 38 7.12 -3.11 -2.76
N ALA A 39 7.96 -2.99 -1.74
CA ALA A 39 7.74 -2.04 -0.65
C ALA A 39 7.79 -0.57 -1.12
N VAL A 40 8.69 -0.23 -2.04
CA VAL A 40 8.77 1.10 -2.69
C VAL A 40 7.49 1.41 -3.46
N ILE A 41 6.96 0.44 -4.21
CA ILE A 41 5.72 0.61 -4.98
C ILE A 41 4.53 0.80 -4.04
N LYS A 42 4.32 -0.10 -3.07
CA LYS A 42 3.23 0.00 -2.09
C LYS A 42 3.26 1.33 -1.35
N GLU A 43 4.45 1.78 -0.94
CA GLU A 43 4.64 3.04 -0.26
C GLU A 43 4.29 4.25 -1.13
N THR A 44 4.58 4.15 -2.44
CA THR A 44 4.26 5.20 -3.40
C THR A 44 2.76 5.37 -3.52
N PHE A 45 2.01 4.28 -3.67
CA PHE A 45 0.54 4.30 -3.68
C PHE A 45 -0.05 4.78 -2.36
N TRP A 46 0.59 4.49 -1.22
CA TRP A 46 0.14 4.96 0.09
C TRP A 46 0.21 6.49 0.23
N LEU A 47 1.29 7.11 -0.23
CA LEU A 47 1.47 8.56 -0.16
C LEU A 47 0.74 9.33 -1.27
N HIS A 48 0.68 8.70 -2.44
CA HIS A 48 0.16 9.27 -3.68
C HIS A 48 -0.86 8.32 -4.32
N PRO A 49 -2.01 8.08 -3.65
CA PRO A 49 -3.05 7.24 -4.23
C PRO A 49 -3.60 7.92 -5.49
N SER A 50 -3.81 7.13 -6.55
CA SER A 50 -4.36 7.61 -7.82
C SER A 50 -5.79 8.13 -7.68
N VAL A 51 -6.54 7.55 -6.73
CA VAL A 51 -7.90 7.97 -6.37
C VAL A 51 -7.91 8.46 -4.92
N SER A 52 -8.58 9.57 -4.64
CA SER A 52 -8.70 10.09 -3.27
C SER A 52 -9.64 9.24 -2.41
N SER A 53 -10.67 8.67 -3.04
CA SER A 53 -11.67 7.81 -2.42
C SER A 53 -11.88 6.55 -3.27
N LEU A 54 -12.32 5.45 -2.64
CA LEU A 54 -12.75 4.25 -3.38
C LEU A 54 -14.02 4.52 -4.19
N ILE A 55 -14.37 3.57 -5.06
CA ILE A 55 -15.65 3.54 -5.73
C ILE A 55 -16.75 3.62 -4.65
N PRO A 56 -17.75 4.51 -4.78
CA PRO A 56 -18.81 4.59 -3.81
C PRO A 56 -19.57 3.27 -3.69
N HIS A 57 -19.79 2.83 -2.46
CA HIS A 57 -20.61 1.66 -2.14
C HIS A 57 -21.98 2.10 -1.65
N GLN A 58 -22.97 1.19 -1.66
CA GLN A 58 -24.30 1.44 -1.11
C GLN A 58 -24.63 0.37 -0.07
N ALA A 59 -25.19 0.80 1.05
CA ALA A 59 -25.66 -0.11 2.10
C ALA A 59 -26.87 -0.91 1.60
N ILE A 60 -26.77 -2.24 1.61
CA ILE A 60 -27.85 -3.15 1.17
C ILE A 60 -28.96 -3.28 2.22
N CYS A 61 -28.65 -2.99 3.49
CA CYS A 61 -29.54 -3.01 4.63
C CYS A 61 -29.02 -2.02 5.69
N ASP A 62 -29.83 -1.78 6.72
CA ASP A 62 -29.37 -1.05 7.90
C ASP A 62 -28.21 -1.83 8.56
N VAL A 63 -27.09 -1.15 8.80
CA VAL A 63 -25.88 -1.76 9.37
C VAL A 63 -25.23 -0.82 10.38
N GLU A 64 -24.73 -1.38 11.48
CA GLU A 64 -23.98 -0.61 12.47
C GLU A 64 -22.48 -0.60 12.13
N VAL A 65 -21.88 0.59 12.05
CA VAL A 65 -20.44 0.78 11.80
C VAL A 65 -19.90 1.76 12.82
N GLY A 66 -18.93 1.32 13.64
CA GLY A 66 -18.28 2.17 14.65
C GLY A 66 -19.24 2.78 15.68
N GLY A 67 -20.36 2.11 15.99
CA GLY A 67 -21.40 2.60 16.89
C GLY A 67 -22.47 3.49 16.24
N PHE A 68 -22.43 3.66 14.92
CA PHE A 68 -23.41 4.44 14.17
C PHE A 68 -24.24 3.55 13.24
N VAL A 69 -25.56 3.76 13.20
CA VAL A 69 -26.44 3.08 12.26
C VAL A 69 -26.37 3.76 10.91
N VAL A 70 -25.89 3.03 9.89
CA VAL A 70 -25.92 3.41 8.49
C VAL A 70 -27.21 2.83 7.89
N PRO A 71 -28.13 3.67 7.41
CA PRO A 71 -29.40 3.18 6.87
C PRO A 71 -29.19 2.51 5.51
N LYS A 72 -30.13 1.62 5.17
CA LYS A 72 -30.25 1.06 3.83
C LYS A 72 -30.25 2.16 2.78
N ASP A 73 -29.60 1.89 1.66
CA ASP A 73 -29.42 2.78 0.51
C ASP A 73 -28.50 3.99 0.75
N ALA A 74 -27.90 4.13 1.94
CA ALA A 74 -26.87 5.13 2.17
C ALA A 74 -25.63 4.89 1.30
N GLN A 75 -25.11 5.97 0.72
CA GLN A 75 -23.85 5.94 -0.03
C GLN A 75 -22.66 6.01 0.93
N ILE A 76 -21.75 5.04 0.82
CA ILE A 76 -20.56 4.90 1.64
C ILE A 76 -19.34 5.24 0.79
N LEU A 77 -18.55 6.23 1.23
CA LEU A 77 -17.32 6.65 0.59
C LEU A 77 -16.12 6.44 1.52
N CYS A 78 -15.20 5.55 1.14
CA CYS A 78 -13.98 5.31 1.89
C CYS A 78 -12.89 6.31 1.48
N ASN A 79 -12.42 7.14 2.41
CA ASN A 79 -11.35 8.11 2.18
C ASN A 79 -9.96 7.48 2.36
N VAL A 80 -9.49 6.79 1.33
CA VAL A 80 -8.19 6.09 1.31
C VAL A 80 -7.04 7.05 1.63
N ARG A 81 -7.09 8.27 1.08
CA ARG A 81 -6.03 9.27 1.25
C ARG A 81 -5.90 9.74 2.70
N ALA A 82 -7.00 9.84 3.45
CA ALA A 82 -6.99 10.16 4.86
C ALA A 82 -6.45 8.99 5.69
N THR A 83 -6.90 7.76 5.40
CA THR A 83 -6.44 6.54 6.11
C THR A 83 -4.93 6.36 6.01
N GLY A 84 -4.34 6.63 4.84
CA GLY A 84 -2.90 6.55 4.66
C GLY A 84 -2.09 7.63 5.37
N ARG A 85 -2.76 8.66 5.91
CA ARG A 85 -2.13 9.82 6.55
C ARG A 85 -2.45 9.98 8.02
N ASP A 86 -3.20 9.04 8.60
CA ASP A 86 -3.55 9.08 10.01
C ASP A 86 -2.30 8.83 10.89
N PRO A 87 -1.85 9.83 11.67
CA PRO A 87 -0.70 9.68 12.56
C PRO A 87 -0.95 8.70 13.72
N LYS A 88 -2.22 8.36 14.02
CA LYS A 88 -2.56 7.35 15.03
C LYS A 88 -2.23 5.93 14.54
N VAL A 89 -2.29 5.72 13.23
CA VAL A 89 -2.04 4.41 12.60
C VAL A 89 -0.62 4.29 12.05
N TRP A 90 -0.07 5.39 11.53
CA TRP A 90 1.23 5.41 10.85
C TRP A 90 2.20 6.41 11.49
N SER A 91 3.41 5.97 11.80
CA SER A 91 4.50 6.89 12.17
C SER A 91 5.00 7.66 10.95
N ASP A 92 5.19 8.98 11.11
CA ASP A 92 5.60 9.90 10.04
C ASP A 92 4.82 9.70 8.72
N PRO A 93 3.49 9.87 8.71
CA PRO A 93 2.62 9.45 7.59
C PRO A 93 2.94 10.15 6.25
N LYS A 94 3.57 11.33 6.30
CA LYS A 94 3.95 12.11 5.10
C LYS A 94 5.33 11.74 4.57
N LYS A 95 6.11 10.95 5.32
CA LYS A 95 7.48 10.57 4.95
C LYS A 95 7.45 9.29 4.14
N PHE A 96 8.18 9.30 3.03
CA PHE A 96 8.42 8.11 2.22
C PHE A 96 9.41 7.20 2.97
N MET A 97 8.98 6.06 3.49
CA MET A 97 9.74 5.06 4.26
C MET A 97 9.38 3.61 3.86
N PRO A 98 9.77 3.13 2.66
CA PRO A 98 9.44 1.79 2.16
C PRO A 98 9.70 0.65 3.14
N LYS A 99 10.72 0.79 4.00
CA LYS A 99 11.07 -0.19 5.03
C LYS A 99 9.90 -0.60 5.94
N ARG A 100 8.89 0.26 6.15
CA ARG A 100 7.72 -0.08 6.98
C ARG A 100 6.78 -1.11 6.36
N LEU A 101 6.91 -1.36 5.05
CA LEU A 101 6.11 -2.32 4.31
C LEU A 101 6.91 -3.60 3.97
N LEU A 102 8.17 -3.69 4.40
CA LEU A 102 8.96 -4.91 4.30
C LEU A 102 8.41 -5.97 5.26
N GLY A 103 8.19 -7.19 4.75
CA GLY A 103 7.67 -8.30 5.57
C GLY A 103 6.16 -8.22 5.84
N LEU A 104 5.46 -7.16 5.44
CA LEU A 104 3.99 -7.18 5.38
C LEU A 104 3.56 -8.07 4.21
N ARG A 105 3.38 -9.36 4.53
CA ARG A 105 3.14 -10.42 3.54
C ARG A 105 1.82 -10.24 2.77
N SER A 106 0.81 -9.61 3.37
CA SER A 106 -0.51 -9.39 2.74
C SER A 106 -1.50 -8.60 3.61
N THR A 107 -1.05 -7.93 4.67
CA THR A 107 -1.90 -7.39 5.75
C THR A 107 -2.71 -6.13 5.37
N ILE A 108 -2.89 -5.83 4.08
CA ILE A 108 -3.84 -4.78 3.68
C ILE A 108 -5.28 -5.28 3.88
N GLU A 109 -5.53 -6.60 3.73
CA GLU A 109 -6.84 -7.19 4.03
C GLU A 109 -7.14 -7.25 5.54
N ALA A 110 -6.15 -7.59 6.38
CA ALA A 110 -6.42 -7.84 7.80
C ALA A 110 -6.71 -6.59 8.66
N LYS A 111 -6.37 -5.38 8.18
CA LYS A 111 -6.76 -4.13 8.85
C LYS A 111 -8.01 -3.47 8.26
N LEU A 112 -8.33 -3.75 6.99
CA LEU A 112 -9.56 -3.28 6.36
C LEU A 112 -10.78 -4.14 6.74
N LEU A 113 -10.57 -5.40 7.11
CA LEU A 113 -11.62 -6.30 7.61
C LEU A 113 -11.85 -6.23 9.13
N SER A 114 -11.01 -5.49 9.86
CA SER A 114 -11.14 -5.29 11.32
C SER A 114 -11.65 -3.90 11.71
N LEU A 115 -12.14 -3.13 10.74
CA LEU A 115 -12.87 -1.86 10.90
C LEU A 115 -14.26 -2.04 10.27
#